data_AF-A0A428BM39-F1
#
_entry.id   AF-A0A428BM39-F1
#
_cell.length_a   1.000
_cell.length_b   1.000
_cell.length_c   1.000
_cell.angle_alpha   90.00
_cell.angle_beta   90.00
_cell.angle_gamma   90.00
#
_symmetry.space_group_name_H-M   'P 1'
#
loop_
_entity.id
_entity.type
_entity.pdbx_description
1 polymer ?
#
loop_
_entity_poly.entity_id
_entity_poly.type
_entity_poly.pdbx_seq_one_letter_code
_entity_poly.pdbx_strand_id
1 'polypeptide(L)'
;MKQFLKVLAKVIAIPCGCLCLLVALAFLLLMNLFKASPSDIQKGNESLKQIFISLDLPPEKVESNGRYQFEGGGLHFYVTFSDEVINSHTVLKESPKLTKNRLEVYVLQTGEISYYKVGDNLFNHGLLQFLEKESEKYLQEIGKKFNPNYSILFWNDQESLKKGIAFYEKALTLVDIQDNSAIKHIDTITVKPGKEAEIKQLIQDMDAAGLLTQKYK
;
A
#
# COMPACT_ATOMS: atom_id res chain seq x y z
N MET A 1 26.99 -62.94 -17.29
CA MET A 1 27.07 -61.88 -16.26
C MET A 1 27.03 -60.46 -16.83
N LYS A 2 28.00 -60.02 -17.66
CA LYS A 2 28.07 -58.63 -18.17
C LYS A 2 26.83 -58.15 -18.94
N GLN A 3 26.21 -59.03 -19.74
CA GLN A 3 25.03 -58.67 -20.55
C GLN A 3 23.75 -58.56 -19.71
N PHE A 4 23.59 -59.42 -18.70
CA PHE A 4 22.48 -59.37 -17.75
C PHE A 4 22.52 -58.09 -16.89
N LEU A 5 23.70 -57.71 -16.39
CA LEU A 5 23.92 -56.45 -15.67
C LEU A 5 23.61 -55.22 -16.54
N LYS A 6 23.96 -55.23 -17.84
CA LYS A 6 23.61 -54.16 -18.78
C LYS A 6 22.11 -54.05 -19.02
N VAL A 7 21.40 -55.17 -19.15
CA VAL A 7 19.94 -55.19 -19.34
C VAL A 7 19.25 -54.71 -18.06
N LEU A 8 19.65 -55.23 -16.89
CA LEU A 8 19.12 -54.80 -15.60
C LEU A 8 19.35 -53.31 -15.33
N ALA A 9 20.55 -52.80 -15.63
CA ALA A 9 20.86 -51.38 -15.52
C ALA A 9 19.97 -50.51 -16.43
N LYS A 10 19.68 -50.96 -17.66
CA LYS A 10 18.73 -50.26 -18.55
C LYS A 10 17.30 -50.32 -18.03
N VAL A 11 16.86 -51.47 -17.51
CA VAL A 11 15.51 -51.67 -16.95
C VAL A 11 15.28 -50.79 -15.72
N ILE A 12 16.31 -50.48 -14.94
CA ILE A 12 16.21 -49.61 -13.76
C ILE A 12 16.43 -48.13 -14.14
N ALA A 13 17.37 -47.82 -15.04
CA ALA A 13 17.70 -46.44 -15.39
C ALA A 13 16.57 -45.71 -16.11
N ILE A 14 15.79 -46.41 -16.95
CA ILE A 14 14.65 -45.82 -17.67
C ILE A 14 13.53 -45.35 -16.72
N PRO A 15 12.99 -46.19 -15.81
CA PRO A 15 11.98 -45.74 -14.85
C PRO A 15 12.56 -44.74 -13.83
N CYS A 16 13.82 -44.86 -13.44
CA CYS A 16 14.49 -43.89 -12.57
C CYS A 16 14.59 -42.50 -13.24
N GLY A 17 15.01 -42.44 -14.50
CA GLY A 17 15.04 -41.19 -15.27
C GLY A 17 13.66 -40.57 -15.47
N CYS A 18 12.64 -41.40 -15.72
CA CYS A 18 11.25 -40.96 -15.83
C CYS A 18 10.73 -40.38 -14.50
N LEU A 19 11.02 -41.05 -13.37
CA LEU A 19 10.66 -40.57 -12.03
C LEU A 19 11.35 -39.23 -11.71
N CYS A 20 12.64 -39.08 -12.03
CA CYS A 20 13.35 -37.82 -11.87
C CYS A 20 12.73 -36.68 -12.69
N LEU A 21 12.30 -36.94 -13.92
CA LEU A 21 11.60 -35.95 -14.76
C LEU A 21 10.24 -35.55 -14.17
N LEU A 22 9.46 -36.52 -13.67
CA LEU A 22 8.18 -36.24 -13.02
C LEU A 22 8.37 -35.40 -11.74
N VAL A 23 9.37 -35.72 -10.92
CA VAL A 23 9.70 -34.93 -9.72
C VAL A 23 10.12 -33.50 -10.10
N ALA A 24 10.96 -33.33 -11.13
CA ALA A 24 11.35 -32.01 -11.60
C ALA A 24 10.15 -31.19 -12.12
N LEU A 25 9.24 -31.83 -12.86
CA LEU A 25 8.02 -31.19 -13.36
C LEU A 25 7.08 -30.80 -12.21
N ALA A 26 6.88 -31.69 -11.23
CA ALA A 26 6.08 -31.40 -10.04
C ALA A 26 6.68 -30.21 -9.26
N PHE A 27 8.01 -30.14 -9.14
CA PHE A 27 8.70 -29.04 -8.48
C PHE A 27 8.54 -27.71 -9.25
N LEU A 28 8.60 -27.73 -10.58
CA LEU A 28 8.33 -26.56 -11.43
C LEU A 28 6.89 -26.07 -11.27
N LEU A 29 5.92 -26.99 -11.20
CA LEU A 29 4.51 -26.64 -10.97
C LEU A 29 4.30 -26.05 -9.57
N LEU A 30 4.90 -26.65 -8.54
CA LEU A 30 4.88 -26.12 -7.17
C LEU A 30 5.49 -24.73 -7.08
N MET A 31 6.63 -24.48 -7.74
CA MET A 31 7.25 -23.15 -7.77
C MET A 31 6.37 -22.07 -8.42
N ASN A 32 5.50 -22.45 -9.36
CA ASN A 32 4.56 -21.53 -10.01
C ASN A 32 3.30 -21.26 -9.17
N LEU A 33 2.93 -22.15 -8.24
CA LEU A 33 1.83 -21.92 -7.29
C LEU A 33 2.12 -20.79 -6.29
N PHE A 34 3.40 -20.51 -6.00
CA PHE A 34 3.82 -19.45 -5.09
C PHE A 34 4.02 -18.08 -5.77
N LYS A 35 3.56 -17.93 -7.02
CA LYS A 35 3.62 -16.66 -7.76
C LYS A 35 2.26 -16.27 -8.30
N ALA A 36 2.01 -14.97 -8.34
CA ALA A 36 0.87 -14.42 -9.06
C ALA A 36 0.98 -14.70 -10.55
N SER A 37 -0.18 -14.92 -11.16
CA SER A 37 -0.24 -15.09 -12.61
C SER A 37 0.22 -13.80 -13.30
N PRO A 38 0.86 -13.88 -14.49
CA PRO A 38 1.21 -12.69 -15.25
C PRO A 38 0.02 -11.76 -15.52
N SER A 39 -1.18 -12.34 -15.72
CA SER A 39 -2.43 -11.61 -15.91
C SER A 39 -2.82 -10.79 -14.68
N ASP A 40 -2.71 -11.37 -13.47
CA ASP A 40 -3.04 -10.68 -12.23
C ASP A 40 -2.05 -9.54 -11.95
N ILE A 41 -0.77 -9.77 -12.24
CA ILE A 41 0.27 -8.75 -12.12
C ILE A 41 -0.02 -7.60 -13.09
N GLN A 42 -0.32 -7.90 -14.36
CA GLN A 42 -0.64 -6.89 -15.36
C GLN A 42 -1.86 -6.07 -14.95
N LYS A 43 -2.95 -6.73 -14.55
CA LYS A 43 -4.17 -6.07 -14.07
C LYS A 43 -3.89 -5.20 -12.85
N GLY A 44 -3.08 -5.69 -11.91
CA GLY A 44 -2.69 -4.92 -10.73
C GLY A 44 -1.87 -3.66 -11.07
N ASN A 45 -0.89 -3.81 -11.98
CA ASN A 45 -0.09 -2.69 -12.47
C ASN A 45 -0.96 -1.63 -13.15
N GLU A 46 -1.87 -2.05 -14.03
CA GLU A 46 -2.79 -1.16 -14.74
C GLU A 46 -3.74 -0.44 -13.78
N SER A 47 -4.38 -1.16 -12.86
CA SER A 47 -5.29 -0.57 -11.85
C SER A 47 -4.59 0.46 -10.98
N LEU A 48 -3.41 0.15 -10.43
CA LEU A 48 -2.65 1.11 -9.63
C LEU A 48 -2.22 2.31 -10.44
N LYS A 49 -1.73 2.10 -11.67
CA LYS A 49 -1.37 3.20 -12.58
C LYS A 49 -2.55 4.15 -12.79
N GLN A 50 -3.73 3.62 -13.07
CA GLN A 50 -4.93 4.44 -13.28
C GLN A 50 -5.37 5.18 -12.02
N ILE A 51 -5.31 4.55 -10.84
CA ILE A 51 -5.62 5.23 -9.57
C ILE A 51 -4.65 6.39 -9.33
N PHE A 52 -3.34 6.17 -9.46
CA PHE A 52 -2.37 7.23 -9.24
C PHE A 52 -2.53 8.39 -10.24
N ILE A 53 -2.82 8.10 -11.52
CA ILE A 53 -3.17 9.13 -12.51
C ILE A 53 -4.44 9.90 -12.09
N SER A 54 -5.48 9.22 -11.62
CA SER A 54 -6.75 9.85 -11.26
C SER A 54 -6.66 10.72 -10.00
N LEU A 55 -5.63 10.50 -9.19
CA LEU A 55 -5.24 11.29 -8.02
C LEU A 55 -4.28 12.45 -8.35
N ASP A 56 -4.00 12.71 -9.62
CA ASP A 56 -2.99 13.68 -10.10
C ASP A 56 -1.56 13.39 -9.63
N LEU A 57 -1.25 12.11 -9.38
CA LEU A 57 0.09 11.62 -9.02
C LEU A 57 0.58 10.65 -10.09
N PRO A 58 0.79 11.06 -11.35
CA PRO A 58 1.08 10.12 -12.43
C PRO A 58 2.42 9.40 -12.23
N PRO A 59 2.45 8.06 -12.21
CA PRO A 59 3.70 7.31 -12.09
C PRO A 59 4.33 7.09 -13.47
N GLU A 60 5.65 7.00 -13.52
CA GLU A 60 6.39 6.57 -14.71
C GLU A 60 6.17 5.07 -14.98
N LYS A 61 6.15 4.27 -13.92
CA LYS A 61 6.07 2.81 -14.01
C LYS A 61 5.40 2.19 -12.79
N VAL A 62 4.64 1.13 -13.01
CA VAL A 62 4.16 0.24 -11.94
C VAL A 62 4.58 -1.19 -12.27
N GLU A 63 5.16 -1.89 -11.30
CA GLU A 63 5.60 -3.27 -11.47
C GLU A 63 5.48 -4.09 -10.18
N SER A 64 5.37 -5.41 -10.32
CA SER A 64 5.47 -6.36 -9.21
C SER A 64 6.38 -7.52 -9.61
N ASN A 65 7.09 -8.08 -8.64
CA ASN A 65 7.89 -9.30 -8.83
C ASN A 65 7.02 -10.58 -8.81
N GLY A 66 5.71 -10.43 -8.56
CA GLY A 66 4.73 -11.52 -8.53
C GLY A 66 4.90 -12.49 -7.37
N ARG A 67 5.80 -12.24 -6.42
CA ARG A 67 6.00 -13.11 -5.26
C ARG A 67 4.99 -12.74 -4.19
N TYR A 68 4.26 -13.74 -3.72
CA TYR A 68 3.38 -13.55 -2.58
C TYR A 68 4.20 -13.36 -1.31
N GLN A 69 3.76 -12.42 -0.46
CA GLN A 69 4.39 -12.19 0.85
C GLN A 69 4.03 -13.31 1.85
N PHE A 70 2.80 -13.83 1.77
CA PHE A 70 2.26 -14.84 2.67
C PHE A 70 1.42 -15.87 1.91
N GLU A 71 1.13 -17.01 2.55
CA GLU A 71 0.29 -18.10 2.01
C GLU A 71 -1.12 -17.65 1.58
N GLY A 72 -1.54 -16.44 2.00
CA GLY A 72 -2.79 -15.79 1.63
C GLY A 72 -2.77 -14.88 0.39
N GLY A 73 -1.67 -14.82 -0.39
CA GLY A 73 -1.71 -14.25 -1.75
C GLY A 73 -1.47 -12.74 -1.90
N GLY A 74 -0.96 -12.05 -0.87
CA GLY A 74 -0.65 -10.62 -0.97
C GLY A 74 0.60 -10.29 -1.79
N LEU A 75 0.52 -9.23 -2.59
CA LEU A 75 1.57 -8.77 -3.51
C LEU A 75 2.09 -7.38 -3.16
N HIS A 76 3.39 -7.21 -3.38
CA HIS A 76 4.02 -5.89 -3.39
C HIS A 76 4.08 -5.36 -4.82
N PHE A 77 3.56 -4.14 -4.99
CA PHE A 77 3.72 -3.35 -6.19
C PHE A 77 4.67 -2.19 -5.90
N TYR A 78 5.49 -1.85 -6.88
CA TYR A 78 6.43 -0.75 -6.82
C TYR A 78 6.00 0.30 -7.85
N VAL A 79 5.55 1.44 -7.35
CA VAL A 79 5.09 2.58 -8.14
C VAL A 79 6.24 3.58 -8.22
N THR A 80 6.80 3.73 -9.41
CA THR A 80 7.95 4.59 -9.67
C THR A 80 7.47 5.94 -10.19
N PHE A 81 7.93 7.02 -9.57
CA PHE A 81 7.60 8.40 -9.94
C PHE A 81 8.81 9.12 -10.51
N SER A 82 8.56 10.17 -11.29
CA SER A 82 9.59 11.11 -11.71
C SER A 82 9.98 12.02 -10.55
N ASP A 83 11.18 12.60 -10.61
CA ASP A 83 11.61 13.59 -9.62
C ASP A 83 10.71 14.83 -9.63
N GLU A 84 10.15 15.19 -10.79
CA GLU A 84 9.19 16.29 -10.92
C GLU A 84 7.94 16.05 -10.07
N VAL A 85 7.33 14.86 -10.19
CA VAL A 85 6.11 14.50 -9.44
C VAL A 85 6.38 14.40 -7.94
N ILE A 86 7.54 13.85 -7.54
CA ILE A 86 7.92 13.77 -6.13
C ILE A 86 8.13 15.17 -5.53
N ASN A 87 8.75 16.08 -6.28
CA ASN A 87 9.02 17.42 -5.79
C ASN A 87 7.79 18.33 -5.80
N SER A 88 6.77 18.04 -6.62
CA SER A 88 5.50 18.77 -6.62
C SER A 88 4.53 18.31 -5.55
N HIS A 89 4.72 17.11 -4.98
CA HIS A 89 3.81 16.50 -4.01
C HIS A 89 4.51 16.08 -2.72
N THR A 90 4.38 16.91 -1.69
CA THR A 90 4.94 16.63 -0.35
C THR A 90 4.46 15.30 0.21
N VAL A 91 3.24 14.85 -0.13
CA VAL A 91 2.73 13.55 0.32
C VAL A 91 3.60 12.39 -0.11
N LEU A 92 4.18 12.44 -1.31
CA LEU A 92 5.09 11.40 -1.80
C LEU A 92 6.42 11.49 -1.08
N LYS A 93 6.99 12.70 -1.01
CA LYS A 93 8.29 12.96 -0.39
C LYS A 93 8.36 12.49 1.07
N GLU A 94 7.28 12.71 1.82
CA GLU A 94 7.16 12.36 3.23
C GLU A 94 6.49 10.99 3.45
N SER A 95 6.23 10.24 2.38
CA SER A 95 5.61 8.91 2.50
C SER A 95 6.59 7.93 3.15
N PRO A 96 6.18 7.20 4.21
CA PRO A 96 7.07 6.26 4.91
C PRO A 96 7.46 5.04 4.07
N LYS A 97 6.76 4.78 2.95
CA LYS A 97 7.02 3.66 2.04
C LYS A 97 7.72 4.08 0.76
N LEU A 98 8.11 5.36 0.63
CA LEU A 98 8.90 5.83 -0.49
C LEU A 98 10.38 5.50 -0.26
N THR A 99 10.96 4.71 -1.16
CA THR A 99 12.42 4.49 -1.19
C THR A 99 12.96 5.00 -2.53
N LYS A 100 13.83 6.01 -2.46
CA LYS A 100 14.26 6.79 -3.64
C LYS A 100 13.04 7.40 -4.32
N ASN A 101 12.68 6.92 -5.51
CA ASN A 101 11.51 7.35 -6.27
C ASN A 101 10.45 6.25 -6.41
N ARG A 102 10.52 5.18 -5.60
CA ARG A 102 9.63 4.02 -5.67
C ARG A 102 8.81 3.90 -4.40
N LEU A 103 7.50 4.05 -4.52
CA LEU A 103 6.53 3.81 -3.45
C LEU A 103 6.14 2.33 -3.47
N GLU A 104 6.25 1.69 -2.32
CA GLU A 104 5.78 0.32 -2.14
C GLU A 104 4.29 0.29 -1.74
N VAL A 105 3.47 -0.38 -2.55
CA VAL A 105 2.04 -0.57 -2.31
C VAL A 105 1.77 -2.06 -2.11
N TYR A 106 1.39 -2.45 -0.89
CA TYR A 106 0.97 -3.80 -0.59
C TYR A 106 -0.53 -3.99 -0.83
N VAL A 107 -0.89 -5.05 -1.54
CA VAL A 107 -2.28 -5.39 -1.90
C VAL A 107 -2.51 -6.87 -1.60
N LEU A 108 -3.55 -7.19 -0.82
CA LEU A 108 -3.88 -8.58 -0.47
C LEU A 108 -4.42 -9.36 -1.68
N GLN A 109 -5.32 -8.75 -2.45
CA GLN A 109 -5.88 -9.34 -3.66
C GLN A 109 -5.89 -8.31 -4.78
N THR A 110 -5.37 -8.65 -5.96
CA THR A 110 -5.28 -7.70 -7.10
C THR A 110 -6.63 -7.19 -7.59
N GLY A 111 -7.73 -7.89 -7.27
CA GLY A 111 -9.11 -7.45 -7.49
C GLY A 111 -9.64 -6.43 -6.46
N GLU A 112 -8.94 -6.24 -5.34
CA GLU A 112 -9.35 -5.36 -4.23
C GLU A 112 -8.50 -4.07 -4.16
N ILE A 113 -7.78 -3.75 -5.24
CA ILE A 113 -7.07 -2.47 -5.34
C ILE A 113 -8.10 -1.35 -5.27
N SER A 114 -8.00 -0.55 -4.22
CA SER A 114 -8.93 0.53 -3.91
C SER A 114 -8.19 1.81 -3.54
N TYR A 115 -8.88 2.95 -3.63
CA TYR A 115 -8.37 4.24 -3.18
C TYR A 115 -7.98 4.19 -1.71
N TYR A 116 -8.81 3.58 -0.87
CA TYR A 116 -8.50 3.37 0.55
C TYR A 116 -7.14 2.69 0.75
N LYS A 117 -6.87 1.62 0.00
CA LYS A 117 -5.60 0.89 0.11
C LYS A 117 -4.41 1.70 -0.40
N VAL A 118 -4.60 2.51 -1.44
CA VAL A 118 -3.57 3.44 -1.91
C VAL A 118 -3.25 4.48 -0.84
N GLY A 119 -4.26 5.10 -0.23
CA GLY A 119 -4.10 6.03 0.88
C GLY A 119 -3.35 5.41 2.08
N ASP A 120 -3.71 4.18 2.47
CA ASP A 120 -3.08 3.43 3.57
C ASP A 120 -1.58 3.17 3.35
N ASN A 121 -1.14 3.04 2.10
CA ASN A 121 0.28 2.89 1.76
C ASN A 121 0.98 4.23 1.52
N LEU A 122 0.24 5.27 1.13
CA LEU A 122 0.77 6.58 0.82
C LEU A 122 1.02 7.41 2.09
N PHE A 123 0.10 7.40 3.04
CA PHE A 123 0.13 8.27 4.21
C PHE A 123 0.95 7.70 5.38
N ASN A 124 1.60 8.60 6.10
CA ASN A 124 2.11 8.34 7.45
C ASN A 124 0.93 8.08 8.41
N HIS A 125 0.92 6.90 9.03
CA HIS A 125 -0.13 6.46 9.95
C HIS A 125 -0.20 7.30 11.22
N GLY A 126 0.93 7.83 11.71
CA GLY A 126 0.98 8.73 12.85
C GLY A 126 0.23 10.03 12.56
N LEU A 127 0.48 10.64 11.40
CA LEU A 127 -0.23 11.85 10.97
C LEU A 127 -1.71 11.60 10.75
N LEU A 128 -2.08 10.46 10.15
CA LEU A 128 -3.48 10.11 9.97
C LEU A 128 -4.22 9.99 11.31
N GLN A 129 -3.62 9.32 12.30
CA GLN A 129 -4.19 9.21 13.65
C GLN A 129 -4.25 10.54 14.39
N PHE A 130 -3.25 11.40 14.21
CA PHE A 130 -3.27 12.75 14.75
C PHE A 130 -4.47 13.54 14.19
N LEU A 131 -4.65 13.53 12.87
CA LEU A 131 -5.78 14.20 12.22
C LEU A 131 -7.13 13.61 12.63
N GLU A 132 -7.24 12.28 12.80
CA GLU A 132 -8.44 11.65 13.34
C GLU A 132 -8.78 12.16 14.75
N LYS A 133 -7.79 12.27 15.64
CA LYS A 133 -7.99 12.79 17.01
C LYS A 133 -8.38 14.25 17.04
N GLU A 134 -7.73 15.10 16.24
CA GLU A 134 -8.09 16.52 16.14
C GLU A 134 -9.49 16.70 15.51
N SER A 135 -9.83 15.85 14.54
CA SER A 135 -11.18 15.78 13.98
C SER A 135 -12.21 15.38 15.02
N GLU A 136 -11.93 14.36 15.83
CA GLU A 136 -12.82 13.93 16.91
C GLU A 136 -13.08 15.06 17.90
N LYS A 137 -12.02 15.74 18.37
CA LYS A 137 -12.14 16.91 19.26
C LYS A 137 -13.03 17.99 18.65
N TYR A 138 -12.78 18.35 17.39
CA TYR A 138 -13.57 19.35 16.69
C TYR A 138 -15.06 18.95 16.58
N LEU A 139 -15.35 17.71 16.18
CA LEU A 139 -16.72 17.22 16.07
C LEU A 139 -17.44 17.23 17.43
N GLN A 140 -16.74 16.90 18.51
CA GLN A 140 -17.25 17.00 19.88
C GLN A 140 -17.53 18.46 20.28
N GLU A 141 -16.63 19.40 19.97
CA GLU A 141 -16.82 20.84 20.23
C GLU A 141 -18.09 21.39 19.58
N ILE A 142 -18.43 20.93 18.37
CA ILE A 142 -19.65 21.33 17.65
C ILE A 142 -20.87 20.46 17.98
N GLY A 143 -20.77 19.56 18.96
CA GLY A 143 -21.88 18.75 19.47
C GLY A 143 -22.29 17.56 18.60
N LYS A 144 -21.47 17.15 17.62
CA LYS A 144 -21.72 15.92 16.83
C LYS A 144 -21.40 14.69 17.68
N LYS A 145 -22.32 13.71 17.69
CA LYS A 145 -22.11 12.42 18.36
C LYS A 145 -21.18 11.53 17.52
N PHE A 146 -20.25 10.84 18.18
CA PHE A 146 -19.26 9.97 17.54
C PHE A 146 -19.39 8.52 18.05
N ASN A 147 -19.21 7.56 17.14
CA ASN A 147 -19.05 6.15 17.48
C ASN A 147 -17.56 5.77 17.44
N PRO A 148 -16.95 5.37 18.57
CA PRO A 148 -15.53 5.00 18.62
C PRO A 148 -15.16 3.79 17.75
N ASN A 149 -16.15 3.03 17.27
CA ASN A 149 -15.93 1.89 16.38
C ASN A 149 -15.84 2.28 14.89
N TYR A 150 -16.03 3.56 14.55
CA TYR A 150 -15.97 4.06 13.17
C TYR A 150 -14.78 4.98 12.99
N SER A 151 -14.19 4.96 11.77
CA SER A 151 -13.19 5.96 11.39
C SER A 151 -13.88 7.25 10.96
N ILE A 152 -13.25 8.38 11.27
CA ILE A 152 -13.69 9.72 10.84
C ILE A 152 -13.08 10.05 9.47
N LEU A 153 -11.89 9.52 9.18
CA LEU A 153 -11.14 9.75 7.95
C LEU A 153 -11.22 8.51 7.04
N PHE A 154 -12.37 8.35 6.39
CA PHE A 154 -12.62 7.23 5.46
C PHE A 154 -12.69 7.70 4.00
N TRP A 155 -11.52 7.91 3.40
CA TRP A 155 -11.39 8.37 2.01
C TRP A 155 -11.24 7.18 1.05
N ASN A 156 -12.38 6.57 0.69
CA ASN A 156 -12.42 5.29 -0.01
C ASN A 156 -12.72 5.39 -1.51
N ASP A 157 -12.98 6.59 -2.01
CA ASP A 157 -13.24 6.87 -3.42
C ASP A 157 -12.23 7.90 -3.96
N GLN A 158 -12.25 8.09 -5.27
CA GLN A 158 -11.32 8.99 -5.96
C GLN A 158 -11.42 10.43 -5.44
N GLU A 159 -12.64 10.95 -5.29
CA GLU A 159 -12.87 12.34 -4.96
C GLU A 159 -12.45 12.63 -3.52
N SER A 160 -12.85 11.78 -2.58
CA SER A 160 -12.49 11.92 -1.18
C SER A 160 -10.99 11.78 -0.96
N LEU A 161 -10.33 10.79 -1.59
CA LEU A 161 -8.89 10.62 -1.44
C LEU A 161 -8.11 11.77 -2.09
N LYS A 162 -8.51 12.23 -3.27
CA LYS A 162 -7.84 13.36 -3.95
C LYS A 162 -7.91 14.65 -3.12
N LYS A 163 -9.08 14.98 -2.57
CA LYS A 163 -9.22 16.10 -1.62
C LYS A 163 -8.40 15.84 -0.35
N GLY A 164 -8.49 14.63 0.19
CA GLY A 164 -7.75 14.19 1.37
C GLY A 164 -6.24 14.37 1.25
N ILE A 165 -5.65 14.03 0.10
CA ILE A 165 -4.23 14.27 -0.20
C ILE A 165 -3.89 15.76 -0.05
N ALA A 166 -4.67 16.66 -0.64
CA ALA A 166 -4.40 18.10 -0.54
C ALA A 166 -4.43 18.62 0.91
N PHE A 167 -5.38 18.14 1.73
CA PHE A 167 -5.43 18.50 3.16
C PHE A 167 -4.29 17.86 3.96
N TYR A 168 -3.92 16.62 3.61
CA TYR A 168 -2.80 15.92 4.21
C TYR A 168 -1.48 16.64 3.93
N GLU A 169 -1.25 17.11 2.70
CA GLU A 169 -0.08 17.90 2.34
C GLU A 169 0.00 19.22 3.12
N LYS A 170 -1.14 19.90 3.33
CA LYS A 170 -1.19 21.06 4.22
C LYS A 170 -0.81 20.67 5.65
N ALA A 171 -1.35 19.57 6.18
CA ALA A 171 -1.02 19.08 7.52
C ALA A 171 0.49 18.84 7.70
N LEU A 172 1.16 18.23 6.71
CA LEU A 172 2.62 18.01 6.72
C LEU A 172 3.41 19.31 6.91
N THR A 173 2.90 20.45 6.45
CA THR A 173 3.58 21.75 6.67
C THR A 173 3.46 22.27 8.10
N LEU A 174 2.43 21.84 8.83
CA LEU A 174 2.03 22.36 10.14
C LEU A 174 2.55 21.52 11.32
N VAL A 175 3.06 20.32 11.06
CA VAL A 175 3.53 19.38 12.09
C VAL A 175 4.99 19.01 11.88
N ASP A 176 5.62 18.56 12.96
CA ASP A 176 6.87 17.82 12.94
C ASP A 176 6.57 16.33 13.19
N ILE A 177 7.25 15.47 12.43
CA ILE A 177 7.13 14.01 12.52
C ILE A 177 8.41 13.47 13.14
N GLN A 178 8.27 12.77 14.26
CA GLN A 178 9.34 12.00 14.86
C GLN A 178 9.20 10.54 14.43
N ASP A 179 10.16 10.09 13.60
CA ASP A 179 10.26 8.70 13.14
C ASP A 179 10.54 7.76 14.33
N ASN A 180 9.63 6.81 14.53
CA ASN A 180 9.71 5.77 15.55
C ASN A 180 9.84 4.37 14.97
N SER A 181 10.15 4.24 13.67
CA SER A 181 10.29 2.98 12.95
C SER A 181 11.33 2.04 13.59
N ALA A 182 12.43 2.60 14.12
CA ALA A 182 13.49 1.85 14.80
C ALA A 182 13.00 1.07 16.04
N ILE A 183 11.97 1.57 16.73
CA ILE A 183 11.33 0.92 17.89
C ILE A 183 10.01 0.24 17.53
N LYS A 184 9.71 0.08 16.23
CA LYS A 184 8.48 -0.51 15.69
C LYS A 184 7.21 0.15 16.24
N HIS A 185 7.26 1.47 16.46
CA HIS A 185 6.12 2.23 16.94
C HIS A 185 5.64 3.22 15.88
N ILE A 186 4.42 3.72 16.05
CA ILE A 186 3.84 4.72 15.15
C ILE A 186 4.57 6.04 15.40
N ASP A 187 4.79 6.79 14.33
CA ASP A 187 5.48 8.07 14.40
C ASP A 187 4.72 9.06 15.29
N THR A 188 5.47 9.82 16.08
CA THR A 188 4.90 10.83 16.96
C THR A 188 4.76 12.13 16.19
N ILE A 189 3.57 12.73 16.28
CA ILE A 189 3.24 13.98 15.60
C ILE A 189 3.15 15.10 16.62
N THR A 190 3.88 16.19 16.37
CA THR A 190 3.84 17.40 17.19
C THR A 190 3.47 18.58 16.31
N VAL A 191 2.53 19.42 16.76
CA VAL A 191 2.22 20.67 16.04
C VAL A 191 3.40 21.63 16.17
N LYS A 192 3.82 22.24 15.07
CA LYS A 192 4.88 23.24 15.08
C LYS A 192 4.45 24.44 15.95
N PRO A 193 5.37 25.05 16.73
CA PRO A 193 5.03 26.19 17.57
C PRO A 193 4.32 27.31 16.80
N GLY A 194 3.15 27.74 17.28
CA GLY A 194 2.36 28.82 16.67
C GLY A 194 1.45 28.38 15.50
N LYS A 195 1.38 27.07 15.20
CA LYS A 195 0.52 26.50 14.14
C LYS A 195 -0.77 25.87 14.65
N GLU A 196 -1.07 25.98 15.94
CA GLU A 196 -2.24 25.35 16.58
C GLU A 196 -3.56 25.86 15.99
N ALA A 197 -3.66 27.17 15.73
CA ALA A 197 -4.83 27.76 15.10
C ALA A 197 -5.00 27.29 13.64
N GLU A 198 -3.89 27.12 12.92
CA GLU A 198 -3.91 26.63 11.53
C GLU A 198 -4.32 25.17 11.45
N ILE A 199 -3.91 24.33 12.41
CA ILE A 199 -4.41 22.95 12.53
C ILE A 199 -5.91 22.96 12.80
N LYS A 200 -6.39 23.78 13.74
CA LYS A 200 -7.83 23.87 14.03
C LYS A 200 -8.62 24.31 12.80
N GLN A 201 -8.12 25.29 12.05
CA GLN A 201 -8.74 25.74 10.80
C GLN A 201 -8.72 24.64 9.73
N LEU A 202 -7.62 23.90 9.60
CA LEU A 202 -7.51 22.78 8.67
C LEU A 202 -8.61 21.74 8.90
N ILE A 203 -8.87 21.37 10.16
CA ILE A 203 -9.91 20.40 10.51
C ILE A 203 -11.31 20.93 10.19
N GLN A 204 -11.58 22.21 10.42
CA GLN A 204 -12.84 22.86 10.03
C GLN A 204 -13.06 22.82 8.52
N ASP A 205 -12.01 23.15 7.76
CA ASP A 205 -12.03 23.12 6.30
C ASP A 205 -12.23 21.69 5.77
N MET A 206 -11.67 20.69 6.45
CA MET A 206 -11.91 19.27 6.16
C MET A 206 -13.38 18.87 6.38
N ASP A 207 -14.03 19.30 7.46
CA ASP A 207 -15.46 19.06 7.68
C ASP A 207 -16.31 19.72 6.60
N ALA A 208 -16.00 20.99 6.28
CA ALA A 208 -16.68 21.75 5.23
C ALA A 208 -16.51 21.12 3.84
N ALA A 209 -15.37 20.48 3.58
CA ALA A 209 -15.10 19.73 2.36
C ALA A 209 -15.77 18.33 2.33
N GLY A 210 -16.45 17.93 3.40
CA GLY A 210 -17.11 16.63 3.53
C GLY A 210 -16.15 15.46 3.78
N LEU A 211 -14.95 15.73 4.30
CA LEU A 211 -13.92 14.71 4.55
C LEU A 211 -13.99 14.07 5.93
N LEU A 212 -14.76 14.65 6.86
CA LEU A 212 -15.01 14.09 8.19
C LEU A 212 -16.33 13.31 8.19
N THR A 213 -16.26 12.03 7.80
CA THR A 213 -17.44 11.16 7.73
C THR A 213 -17.26 9.94 8.61
N GLN A 214 -18.25 9.62 9.43
CA GLN A 214 -18.24 8.39 10.21
C GLN A 214 -18.60 7.20 9.33
N LYS A 215 -17.62 6.33 9.06
CA LYS A 215 -17.82 5.08 8.31
C LYS A 215 -17.12 3.91 9.00
N TYR A 216 -17.67 2.71 8.82
CA TYR A 216 -17.03 1.48 9.27
C TYR A 216 -15.78 1.22 8.43
N LYS A 217 -14.69 0.82 9.10
CA LYS A 217 -13.39 0.57 8.50
C LYS A 217 -13.35 -0.77 7.77
#